data_AF-A0A744L655-F1
#
_entry.id   AF-A0A744L655-F1
#
_cell.length_a   1.000
_cell.length_b   1.000
_cell.length_c   1.000
_cell.angle_alpha   90.00
_cell.angle_beta   90.00
_cell.angle_gamma   90.00
#
_symmetry.space_group_name_H-M   'P 1'
#
loop_
_entity.id
_entity.type
_entity.pdbx_description
1 polymer ?
#
loop_
_entity_poly.entity_id
_entity_poly.type
_entity_poly.pdbx_seq_one_letter_code
_entity_poly.pdbx_strand_id
1 'polypeptide(L)'
;AASGLCDGVICYYGSRIRQYLHLAPRCPTLVIIARYEPAFDPLAMRQTLEKRPRVQCKMYDARHGFCDADSATFDAALSHQVMDDVTAFIRDITRANTSPD
;
A
#
# COMPACT_ATOMS: atom_id res chain seq x y z
N ALA A 1 2.26 -17.84 12.26
CA ALA A 1 1.19 -17.11 12.97
C ALA A 1 1.26 -15.63 12.61
N ALA A 2 0.10 -14.95 12.54
CA ALA A 2 0.04 -13.48 12.49
C ALA A 2 0.85 -12.89 13.66
N SER A 3 1.42 -11.69 13.49
CA SER A 3 2.27 -11.10 14.53
C SER A 3 1.52 -10.82 15.83
N GLY A 4 0.19 -10.73 15.79
CA GLY A 4 -0.67 -10.30 16.89
C GLY A 4 -0.59 -8.79 17.20
N LEU A 5 0.27 -8.03 16.49
CA LEU A 5 0.46 -6.61 16.73
C LEU A 5 -0.56 -5.74 15.98
N CYS A 6 -1.01 -6.19 14.81
CA CYS A 6 -1.99 -5.51 13.98
C CYS A 6 -2.63 -6.50 12.99
N ASP A 7 -3.86 -6.18 12.58
CA ASP A 7 -4.64 -6.96 11.60
C ASP A 7 -4.26 -6.66 10.15
N GLY A 8 -3.69 -5.48 9.89
CA GLY A 8 -3.20 -5.09 8.58
C GLY A 8 -2.37 -3.81 8.64
N VAL A 9 -1.69 -3.51 7.53
CA VAL A 9 -0.86 -2.29 7.37
C VAL A 9 -1.17 -1.64 6.03
N ILE A 10 -1.20 -0.31 6.01
CA ILE A 10 -1.33 0.48 4.79
C ILE A 10 -0.11 1.40 4.70
N CYS A 11 0.64 1.28 3.61
CA CYS A 11 1.88 2.00 3.36
C CYS A 11 1.69 3.01 2.23
N TYR A 12 1.78 4.29 2.55
CA TYR A 12 1.86 5.35 1.55
C TYR A 12 3.34 5.64 1.23
N TYR A 13 3.68 5.65 -0.06
CA TYR A 13 4.96 6.14 -0.56
C TYR A 13 6.20 5.56 0.14
N GLY A 14 6.23 4.24 0.36
CA GLY A 14 7.24 3.58 1.18
C GLY A 14 8.68 3.72 0.66
N SER A 15 9.38 4.79 1.02
CA SER A 15 10.72 5.11 0.49
C SER A 15 11.73 3.97 0.66
N ARG A 16 11.86 3.43 1.88
CA ARG A 16 12.84 2.37 2.17
C ARG A 16 12.39 0.96 1.82
N ILE A 17 11.16 0.74 1.37
CA ILE A 17 10.62 -0.62 1.14
C ILE A 17 11.45 -1.40 0.10
N ARG A 18 12.08 -0.69 -0.85
CA ARG A 18 12.99 -1.24 -1.86
C ARG A 18 14.21 -1.98 -1.29
N GLN A 19 14.62 -1.67 -0.06
CA GLN A 19 15.73 -2.35 0.62
C GLN A 19 15.28 -3.67 1.28
N TYR A 20 13.98 -3.88 1.41
CA TYR A 20 13.38 -4.99 2.17
C TYR A 20 12.44 -5.85 1.32
N LEU A 21 12.59 -5.82 -0.01
CA LEU A 21 11.75 -6.57 -0.95
C LEU A 21 11.77 -8.10 -0.74
N HIS A 22 12.78 -8.60 -0.02
CA HIS A 22 12.91 -10.01 0.34
C HIS A 22 12.03 -10.42 1.53
N LEU A 23 11.57 -9.46 2.34
CA LEU A 23 10.74 -9.72 3.52
C LEU A 23 9.28 -9.94 3.11
N ALA A 24 8.61 -10.83 3.84
CA ALA A 24 7.17 -11.07 3.70
C ALA A 24 6.47 -10.56 4.97
N PRO A 25 5.53 -9.60 4.87
CA PRO A 25 4.78 -9.17 6.04
C PRO A 25 3.93 -10.31 6.62
N ARG A 26 3.77 -10.26 7.95
CA ARG A 26 3.00 -11.26 8.71
C ARG A 26 1.50 -11.00 8.72
N CYS A 27 1.06 -9.83 8.26
CA CYS A 27 -0.34 -9.43 8.10
C CYS A 27 -0.59 -8.96 6.66
N PRO A 28 -1.86 -8.92 6.21
CA PRO A 28 -2.26 -8.19 5.02
C PRO A 28 -1.62 -6.80 4.96
N THR A 29 -1.10 -6.43 3.81
CA THR A 29 -0.39 -5.16 3.60
C THR A 29 -0.83 -4.55 2.28
N LEU A 30 -1.35 -3.33 2.33
CA LEU A 30 -1.64 -2.52 1.15
C LEU A 30 -0.51 -1.50 0.95
N VAL A 31 0.04 -1.43 -0.27
CA VAL A 31 1.08 -0.46 -0.64
C VAL A 31 0.54 0.47 -1.71
N ILE A 32 0.46 1.77 -1.40
CA ILE A 32 0.06 2.85 -2.31
C ILE A 32 1.32 3.41 -2.97
N ILE A 33 1.37 3.33 -4.29
CA ILE A 33 2.54 3.65 -5.11
C ILE A 33 2.20 4.81 -6.06
N ALA A 34 3.03 5.85 -6.06
CA ALA A 34 3.04 6.87 -7.10
C ALA A 34 3.87 6.35 -8.30
N ARG A 35 3.31 6.39 -9.51
CA ARG A 35 4.02 5.94 -10.72
C ARG A 35 5.23 6.82 -11.04
N TYR A 36 5.11 8.12 -10.80
CA TYR A 36 6.13 9.11 -11.17
C TYR A 36 7.01 9.47 -9.98
N GLU A 37 7.90 8.55 -9.59
CA GLU A 37 8.89 8.72 -8.53
C GLU A 37 10.30 8.70 -9.14
N PRO A 38 11.09 9.79 -9.02
CA PRO A 38 12.42 9.86 -9.61
C PRO A 38 13.50 9.07 -8.84
N ALA A 39 13.31 8.76 -7.57
CA ALA A 39 14.36 8.17 -6.73
C ALA A 39 14.61 6.68 -6.99
N PHE A 40 13.69 5.97 -7.65
CA PHE A 40 13.80 4.53 -7.98
C PHE A 40 12.74 4.13 -9.01
N ASP A 41 12.81 2.90 -9.53
CA ASP A 41 11.79 2.32 -10.43
C ASP A 41 10.59 1.75 -9.64
N PRO A 42 9.41 2.40 -9.65
CA PRO A 42 8.26 1.94 -8.88
C PRO A 42 7.59 0.71 -9.49
N LEU A 43 7.73 0.50 -10.80
CA LEU A 43 7.15 -0.65 -11.48
C LEU A 43 7.92 -1.92 -11.12
N ALA A 44 9.25 -1.89 -11.17
CA ALA A 44 10.08 -3.02 -10.74
C ALA A 44 9.88 -3.34 -9.25
N MET A 45 9.73 -2.30 -8.42
CA MET A 45 9.41 -2.45 -6.99
C MET A 45 8.06 -3.15 -6.80
N ARG A 46 7.00 -2.67 -7.46
CA ARG A 46 5.65 -3.25 -7.42
C ARG A 46 5.67 -4.73 -7.83
N GLN A 47 6.30 -5.05 -8.97
CA GLN A 47 6.40 -6.42 -9.47
C GLN A 47 7.10 -7.37 -8.48
N THR A 48 8.04 -6.86 -7.69
CA THR A 48 8.73 -7.66 -6.68
C THR A 48 7.88 -7.84 -5.42
N LEU A 49 7.20 -6.77 -4.99
CA LEU A 49 6.32 -6.78 -3.82
C LEU A 49 5.11 -7.70 -4.00
N GLU A 50 4.48 -7.70 -5.17
CA GLU A 50 3.31 -8.53 -5.48
C GLU A 50 3.59 -10.04 -5.47
N LYS A 51 4.87 -10.45 -5.49
CA LYS A 51 5.26 -11.85 -5.27
C LYS A 51 5.07 -12.29 -3.82
N ARG A 52 4.82 -11.36 -2.89
CA ARG A 52 4.59 -11.67 -1.47
C ARG A 52 3.10 -11.94 -1.24
N PRO A 53 2.72 -13.08 -0.65
CA PRO A 53 1.35 -13.58 -0.64
C PRO A 53 0.34 -12.70 0.12
N ARG A 54 0.82 -11.77 0.96
CA ARG A 54 -0.01 -10.87 1.77
C ARG A 54 0.13 -9.40 1.36
N VAL A 55 0.78 -9.13 0.23
CA VAL A 55 1.01 -7.77 -0.23
C VAL A 55 0.13 -7.48 -1.44
N GLN A 56 -0.70 -6.46 -1.30
CA GLN A 56 -1.44 -5.85 -2.38
C GLN A 56 -0.78 -4.51 -2.72
N CYS A 57 -0.55 -4.25 -4.01
CA CYS A 57 -0.07 -2.94 -4.46
C CYS A 57 -1.15 -2.24 -5.27
N LYS A 58 -1.32 -0.94 -5.04
CA LYS A 58 -2.15 -0.04 -5.85
C LYS A 58 -1.25 1.07 -6.36
N MET A 59 -1.11 1.18 -7.69
CA MET A 59 -0.25 2.17 -8.33
C MET A 59 -1.10 3.17 -9.10
N TYR A 60 -0.87 4.46 -8.83
CA TYR A 60 -1.64 5.57 -9.38
C TYR A 60 -0.77 6.39 -10.32
N ASP A 61 -1.41 6.97 -11.34
CA ASP A 61 -0.74 7.82 -12.33
C ASP A 61 -0.46 9.21 -11.75
N ALA A 62 0.41 9.26 -10.75
CA ALA A 62 0.64 10.42 -9.91
C ALA A 62 2.09 10.54 -9.47
N ARG A 63 2.47 11.73 -9.00
CA ARG A 63 3.76 11.99 -8.35
C ARG A 63 3.68 11.69 -6.86
N HIS A 64 4.84 11.48 -6.24
CA HIS A 64 4.94 11.29 -4.79
C HIS A 64 4.21 12.40 -4.03
N GLY A 65 3.47 12.05 -2.97
CA GLY A 65 2.74 13.02 -2.14
C GLY A 65 1.35 13.38 -2.64
N PHE A 66 0.79 12.71 -3.65
CA PHE A 66 -0.52 13.08 -4.22
C PHE A 66 -1.73 12.95 -3.26
N CYS A 67 -1.60 12.26 -2.13
CA CYS A 67 -2.60 12.18 -1.07
C CYS A 67 -2.27 13.07 0.13
N ASP A 68 -1.16 13.80 0.09
CA ASP A 68 -0.76 14.74 1.13
C ASP A 68 -1.26 16.13 0.74
N ALA A 69 -2.23 16.67 1.50
CA ALA A 69 -2.86 17.96 1.22
C ALA A 69 -1.88 19.14 1.32
N ASP A 70 -0.75 18.96 2.02
CA ASP A 70 0.31 19.97 2.13
C ASP A 70 1.37 19.84 1.03
N SER A 71 1.29 18.81 0.18
CA SER A 71 2.20 18.59 -0.94
C SER A 71 1.84 19.44 -2.15
N ALA A 72 2.85 19.97 -2.85
CA ALA A 72 2.70 20.63 -4.14
C ALA A 72 2.13 19.70 -5.25
N THR A 73 2.13 18.39 -5.01
CA THR A 73 1.63 17.36 -5.94
C THR A 73 0.26 16.81 -5.53
N PHE A 74 -0.39 17.41 -4.53
CA PHE A 74 -1.70 16.97 -4.05
C PHE A 74 -2.72 16.88 -5.19
N ASP A 75 -3.45 15.77 -5.22
CA ASP A 75 -4.57 15.54 -6.13
C ASP A 75 -5.75 15.00 -5.33
N ALA A 76 -6.75 15.86 -5.12
CA ALA A 76 -7.92 15.52 -4.31
C ALA A 76 -8.73 14.34 -4.89
N ALA A 77 -8.84 14.24 -6.22
CA ALA A 77 -9.61 13.19 -6.87
C ALA A 77 -8.91 11.83 -6.69
N LEU A 78 -7.60 11.78 -6.92
CA LEU A 78 -6.82 10.56 -6.68
C LEU A 78 -6.74 10.22 -5.19
N SER A 79 -6.65 11.21 -4.31
CA SER A 79 -6.69 10.98 -2.86
C SER A 79 -8.01 10.37 -2.40
N HIS A 80 -9.13 10.83 -2.96
CA HIS A 80 -10.45 10.21 -2.73
C HIS A 80 -10.48 8.77 -3.24
N GLN A 81 -9.98 8.52 -4.45
CA GLN A 81 -9.92 7.16 -5.00
C GLN A 81 -9.06 6.21 -4.14
N VAL A 82 -7.92 6.69 -3.61
CA VAL A 82 -7.10 5.92 -2.68
C VAL A 82 -7.86 5.63 -1.39
N MET A 83 -8.64 6.57 -0.89
CA MET A 83 -9.46 6.38 0.32
C MET A 83 -10.53 5.28 0.11
N ASP A 84 -11.13 5.21 -1.08
CA ASP A 84 -12.05 4.11 -1.42
C ASP A 84 -11.34 2.75 -1.40
N ASP A 85 -10.15 2.67 -2.01
CA ASP A 85 -9.33 1.45 -2.01
C ASP A 85 -8.87 1.03 -0.61
N VAL A 86 -8.48 1.99 0.24
CA VAL A 86 -8.13 1.76 1.64
C VAL A 86 -9.33 1.27 2.44
N THR A 87 -10.50 1.89 2.24
CA THR A 87 -11.74 1.49 2.94
C THR A 87 -12.15 0.06 2.57
N ALA A 88 -12.02 -0.30 1.30
CA ALA A 88 -12.24 -1.67 0.83
C ALA A 88 -11.27 -2.65 1.51
N PHE A 89 -9.97 -2.33 1.54
CA PHE A 89 -8.97 -3.16 2.21
C PHE A 89 -9.23 -3.37 3.70
N ILE A 90 -9.58 -2.30 4.43
CA ILE A 90 -9.94 -2.39 5.85
C ILE A 90 -11.16 -3.30 6.05
N ARG A 91 -12.19 -3.15 5.21
CA ARG A 91 -13.40 -3.98 5.26
C ARG A 91 -13.07 -5.46 5.07
N ASP A 92 -12.19 -5.78 4.12
CA ASP A 92 -11.80 -7.16 3.82
C ASP A 92 -11.03 -7.79 4.99
N ILE A 93 -10.11 -7.05 5.62
CA ILE A 93 -9.40 -7.51 6.83
C ILE A 93 -10.38 -7.76 7.98
N THR A 94 -11.27 -6.81 8.24
CA THR A 94 -12.25 -6.92 9.33
C THR A 94 -13.16 -8.14 9.12
N ARG A 95 -13.63 -8.37 7.89
CA ARG A 95 -14.46 -9.55 7.56
C ARG A 95 -13.72 -10.86 7.80
N ALA A 96 -12.47 -10.95 7.35
CA ALA A 96 -11.63 -12.14 7.52
C ALA A 96 -11.42 -12.47 9.01
N ASN A 97 -11.33 -11.46 9.87
CA ASN A 97 -11.16 -11.65 11.32
C ASN A 97 -12.47 -11.98 12.06
N THR A 98 -13.63 -11.69 11.47
CA THR A 98 -14.96 -11.96 12.08
C THR A 98 -15.61 -13.26 11.60
N SER A 99 -15.05 -13.96 10.62
CA SER A 99 -15.54 -15.29 10.25
C SER A 99 -15.15 -16.29 11.34
N PRO A 100 -16.10 -16.96 11.99
CA PRO A 100 -15.79 -18.10 12.82
C PRO A 100 -15.35 -19.23 11.89
N ASP A 101 -14.13 -19.74 12.11
CA ASP A 101 -13.75 -21.07 11.62
C ASP A 101 -14.72 -22.14 12.18
#